data_AF-A0A3N5QHA9-F1
#
_entry.id   AF-A0A3N5QHA9-F1
#
_cell.length_a   1.000
_cell.length_b   1.000
_cell.length_c   1.000
_cell.angle_alpha   90.00
_cell.angle_beta   90.00
_cell.angle_gamma   90.00
#
_symmetry.space_group_name_H-M   'P 1'
#
loop_
_entity.id
_entity.type
_entity.pdbx_description
1 polymer ?
#
loop_
_entity_poly.entity_id
_entity_poly.type
_entity_poly.pdbx_seq_one_letter_code
_entity_poly.pdbx_strand_id
1 'polypeptide(L)' 'MIDHLTNLFKYDSWAIERTANSIINLEEILPDAVRILSHIISAQQIWLNRITGTQSNITPWDNYTIDESISR' A
#
# COMPACT_ATOMS: atom_id res chain seq x y z
N MET A 1 4.73 15.96 17.59
CA MET A 1 4.17 14.60 17.44
C MET A 1 3.32 14.50 16.18
N ILE A 2 2.32 15.37 15.98
CA ILE A 2 1.51 15.39 14.75
C ILE A 2 2.38 15.57 13.50
N ASP A 3 3.26 16.57 13.47
CA ASP A 3 4.14 16.81 12.32
C ASP A 3 5.04 15.61 11.97
N HIS A 4 5.50 14.88 13.00
CA HIS A 4 6.31 13.69 12.81
C HIS A 4 5.49 12.58 12.13
N LEU A 5 4.26 12.33 12.59
CA LEU A 5 3.36 11.36 11.97
C LEU A 5 2.97 11.80 10.55
N THR A 6 2.70 13.08 10.33
CA THR A 6 2.42 13.62 8.99
C THR A 6 3.60 13.39 8.03
N ASN A 7 4.83 13.61 8.49
CA ASN A 7 6.02 13.35 7.68
C ASN A 7 6.22 11.85 7.42
N LEU A 8 5.90 10.99 8.39
CA LEU A 8 5.93 9.55 8.20
C LEU A 8 4.93 9.10 7.12
N PHE A 9 3.68 9.58 7.16
CA PHE A 9 2.70 9.25 6.13
C PHE A 9 3.09 9.77 4.74
N LYS A 10 3.68 10.96 4.64
CA LYS A 10 4.21 11.49 3.38
C LYS A 10 5.33 10.61 2.83
N TYR A 11 6.24 10.18 3.71
CA TYR A 11 7.34 9.30 3.33
C TYR A 11 6.81 7.93 2.86
N ASP A 12 5.87 7.33 3.60
CA ASP A 12 5.29 6.03 3.23
C ASP A 12 4.58 6.10 1.87
N SER A 13 3.81 7.17 1.62
CA SER A 13 3.15 7.39 0.32
C SER A 13 4.16 7.51 -0.82
N TRP A 14 5.22 8.30 -0.63
CA TRP A 14 6.32 8.40 -1.59
C TRP A 14 7.01 7.03 -1.82
N ALA A 15 7.28 6.27 -0.75
CA ALA A 15 7.94 4.98 -0.85
C ALA A 15 7.10 3.95 -1.60
N ILE A 16 5.78 3.91 -1.37
CA ILE A 16 4.83 3.07 -2.11
C ILE A 16 4.84 3.43 -3.59
N GLU A 17 4.73 4.72 -3.93
CA GLU A 17 4.76 5.19 -5.31
C GLU A 17 6.06 4.81 -6.03
N ARG A 18 7.22 5.01 -5.37
CA ARG A 18 8.53 4.63 -5.93
C ARG A 18 8.64 3.11 -6.11
N THR A 19 8.13 2.33 -5.17
CA THR A 19 8.14 0.86 -5.24
C THR A 19 7.27 0.38 -6.39
N ALA A 20 6.04 0.87 -6.51
CA ALA A 20 5.12 0.51 -7.58
C ALA A 20 5.69 0.87 -8.97
N ASN A 21 6.21 2.08 -9.11
CA ASN A 21 6.89 2.51 -10.34
C ASN A 21 8.09 1.62 -10.68
N SER A 22 8.85 1.18 -9.68
CA SER A 22 9.99 0.29 -9.92
C SER A 22 9.53 -1.08 -10.43
N ILE A 23 8.41 -1.61 -9.92
CA ILE A 23 7.82 -2.87 -10.38
C ILE A 23 7.29 -2.75 -11.82
N ILE A 24 6.59 -1.67 -12.16
CA ILE A 24 6.01 -1.44 -13.50
C ILE A 24 7.10 -1.35 -14.58
N ASN A 25 8.27 -0.82 -14.24
CA ASN A 25 9.36 -0.62 -15.19
C ASN A 25 10.28 -1.85 -15.34
N LEU A 26 9.97 -2.98 -14.71
CA LEU A 26 10.67 -4.23 -14.96
C LEU A 26 10.31 -4.80 -16.34
N GLU A 27 11.26 -5.47 -16.98
CA GLU A 27 11.00 -6.21 -18.24
C GLU A 27 9.96 -7.32 -18.02
N GLU A 28 9.96 -7.92 -16.83
CA GLU A 28 8.97 -8.90 -16.39
C GLU A 28 8.47 -8.54 -14.98
N ILE A 29 7.14 -8.46 -14.81
CA ILE A 29 6.53 -8.19 -13.51
C ILE A 29 6.67 -9.42 -12.62
N LEU A 30 7.30 -9.24 -11.46
CA LEU A 30 7.43 -10.28 -10.44
C LEU A 30 6.12 -10.38 -9.62
N PRO A 31 5.35 -11.48 -9.70
CA PRO A 31 4.07 -11.59 -9.02
C PRO A 31 4.18 -11.46 -7.49
N ASP A 32 5.27 -11.96 -6.91
CA ASP A 32 5.54 -11.84 -5.48
C ASP A 32 5.79 -10.40 -5.03
N ALA A 33 6.40 -9.57 -5.89
CA ALA A 33 6.59 -8.15 -5.59
C ALA A 33 5.24 -7.42 -5.50
N VAL A 34 4.33 -7.71 -6.44
CA VAL A 34 2.96 -7.17 -6.43
C VAL A 34 2.18 -7.66 -5.22
N ARG A 35 2.31 -8.94 -4.87
CA ARG A 35 1.66 -9.54 -3.68
C ARG A 35 2.12 -8.89 -2.37
N ILE A 36 3.42 -8.62 -2.22
CA ILE A 36 3.96 -7.95 -1.04
C ILE A 36 3.51 -6.49 -0.98
N LEU A 37 3.51 -5.78 -2.10
CA LEU A 37 3.01 -4.40 -2.16
C LEU A 37 1.52 -4.36 -1.79
N SER A 38 0.72 -5.31 -2.31
CA SER A 38 -0.69 -5.44 -1.97
C SER A 38 -0.88 -5.64 -0.46
N HIS A 39 -0.08 -6.53 0.16
CA HIS A 39 -0.11 -6.76 1.61
C HIS A 39 0.14 -5.49 2.42
N ILE A 40 1.13 -4.69 2.04
CA ILE A 40 1.46 -3.43 2.72
C ILE A 40 0.27 -2.47 2.68
N ILE A 41 -0.35 -2.30 1.52
CA ILE A 41 -1.50 -1.41 1.32
C ILE A 41 -2.73 -1.93 2.08
N SER A 42 -3.01 -3.23 2.00
CA SER A 42 -4.09 -3.86 2.76
C SER A 42 -3.92 -3.63 4.26
N ALA A 43 -2.70 -3.82 4.79
CA ALA A 43 -2.41 -3.60 6.20
C ALA A 43 -2.63 -2.14 6.62
N GLN A 44 -2.18 -1.17 5.81
CA GLN A 44 -2.41 0.25 6.05
C GLN A 44 -3.91 0.57 6.10
N GLN A 45 -4.68 0.09 5.12
CA GLN A 45 -6.11 0.32 5.04
C GLN A 45 -6.87 -0.32 6.21
N ILE A 46 -6.49 -1.55 6.63
CA ILE A 46 -7.07 -2.21 7.80
C ILE A 46 -6.88 -1.37 9.06
N TRP A 47 -5.67 -0.85 9.28
CA TRP A 47 -5.39 -0.02 10.46
C TRP A 47 -6.11 1.32 10.41
N LEU A 48 -6.16 1.96 9.24
CA LEU A 48 -6.93 3.19 9.04
C LEU A 48 -8.41 2.96 9.38
N ASN A 49 -9.01 1.90 8.79
CA ASN A 49 -10.40 1.53 9.01
C ASN A 49 -10.72 1.29 10.51
N ARG A 50 -9.80 0.66 11.24
CA ARG A 50 -9.96 0.45 12.69
C ARG A 50 -9.96 1.76 13.47
N ILE A 51 -9.08 2.69 13.12
CA ILE A 51 -8.97 4.00 13.79
C ILE A 51 -10.20 4.86 13.49
N THR A 52 -10.74 4.77 12.27
CA THR A 52 -11.92 5.55 11.85
C THR A 52 -13.26 4.89 12.18
N GLY A 53 -13.25 3.66 12.70
CA GLY A 53 -14.47 2.88 12.97
C GLY A 53 -15.20 2.40 11.71
N THR A 54 -14.50 2.34 10.57
CA THR A 54 -15.05 1.87 9.29
C THR A 54 -15.03 0.34 9.24
N GLN A 55 -16.19 -0.28 9.05
CA GLN A 55 -16.27 -1.73 8.80
C GLN A 55 -15.65 -2.04 7.43
N SER A 56 -14.76 -3.03 7.37
CA SER A 56 -14.12 -3.44 6.13
C SER A 56 -13.90 -4.96 6.10
N ASN A 57 -14.03 -5.52 4.90
CA ASN A 57 -13.77 -6.94 4.63
C ASN A 57 -12.37 -7.17 4.05
N ILE A 58 -11.51 -6.14 4.03
CA ILE A 58 -10.14 -6.26 3.53
C ILE A 58 -9.36 -7.23 4.40
N THR A 59 -8.71 -8.20 3.78
CA THR A 59 -7.79 -9.12 4.46
C THR A 59 -6.35 -8.66 4.27
N PRO A 60 -5.42 -9.04 5.16
CA PRO A 60 -4.01 -8.69 4.98
C PRO A 60 -3.39 -9.17 3.66
N TRP A 61 -3.99 -10.16 2.99
CA TRP A 61 -3.44 -10.77 1.78
C TRP A 61 -4.39 -10.64 0.60
N ASP A 62 -5.20 -9.59 0.56
CA ASP A 62 -5.94 -9.26 -0.64
C ASP A 62 -4.95 -9.03 -1.79
N ASN A 63 -5.16 -9.70 -2.91
CA ASN A 63 -4.32 -9.54 -4.09
C ASN A 63 -4.86 -8.36 -4.90
N TYR A 64 -4.06 -7.32 -5.02
CA TYR A 64 -4.32 -6.21 -5.93
C TYR A 64 -3.46 -6.36 -7.18
N THR A 65 -3.96 -5.82 -8.28
CA THR A 65 -3.10 -5.49 -9.42
C THR A 65 -2.15 -4.35 -9.05
N ILE A 66 -1.11 -4.16 -9.85
CA ILE A 66 -0.18 -3.05 -9.64
C ILE A 66 -0.87 -1.69 -9.77
N ASP A 67 -1.86 -1.56 -10.66
CA ASP A 67 -2.64 -0.33 -10.84
C ASP A 67 -3.58 -0.03 -9.66
N GLU A 68 -4.22 -1.07 -9.11
CA GLU A 68 -5.01 -0.95 -7.88
C GLU A 68 -4.15 -0.58 -6.68
N SER A 69 -2.88 -1.00 -6.66
CA SER A 69 -1.92 -0.67 -5.61
C SER A 69 -1.49 0.81 -5.63
N ILE A 70 -1.60 1.48 -6.77
CA ILE A 70 -1.19 2.90 -6.93
C ILE A 70 -2.36 3.85 -6.66
N SER A 71 -3.60 3.36 -6.76
CA SER A 71 -4.82 4.16 -6.69
C SER A 71 -5.54 4.14 -5.34
N ARG A 72 -5.07 3.30 -4.40
CA ARG A 72 -5.59 3.20 -3.02
C ARG A 72 -4.81 4.07 -2.06
#